data_AF-A0A9X2MDD2-F1
#
_entry.id   AF-A0A9X2MDD2-F1
#
_cell.length_a   1.000
_cell.length_b   1.000
_cell.length_c   1.000
_cell.angle_alpha   90.00
_cell.angle_beta   90.00
_cell.angle_gamma   90.00
#
_symmetry.space_group_name_H-M   'P 1'
#
loop_
_entity.id
_entity.type
_entity.pdbx_description
1 polymer ?
#
loop_
_entity_poly.entity_id
_entity_poly.type
_entity_poly.pdbx_seq_one_letter_code
_entity_poly.pdbx_strand_id
1 'polypeptide(L)' 'MELKYYKNLKKLRIEKSLTIKELSKITGISERVIENIEDQLTSNHSIDKIAKLAEALDVSVDDFVNKDL' A
#
# COMPACT_ATOMS: atom_id res chain seq x y z
N MET A 1 -12.07 11.60 9.01
CA MET A 1 -11.30 11.42 7.75
C MET A 1 -11.14 9.93 7.57
N GLU A 2 -11.76 9.35 6.54
CA GLU A 2 -11.61 7.93 6.23
C GLU A 2 -10.36 7.77 5.37
N LEU A 3 -9.33 7.09 5.87
CA LEU A 3 -8.10 6.86 5.12
C LEU A 3 -8.35 5.72 4.13
N LYS A 4 -8.12 5.95 2.83
CA LYS A 4 -8.54 5.03 1.75
C LYS A 4 -7.38 4.24 1.13
N TYR A 5 -6.21 4.30 1.74
CA TYR A 5 -4.96 3.70 1.22
C TYR A 5 -5.05 2.21 0.91
N TYR A 6 -5.94 1.46 1.57
CA TYR A 6 -6.13 0.03 1.32
C TYR A 6 -6.63 -0.27 -0.11
N LYS A 7 -7.52 0.57 -0.66
CA LYS A 7 -8.01 0.47 -2.05
C LYS A 7 -6.92 0.88 -3.04
N ASN A 8 -6.24 1.98 -2.73
CA ASN A 8 -5.17 2.50 -3.57
C ASN A 8 -4.00 1.52 -3.67
N LEU A 9 -3.64 0.84 -2.57
CA LEU A 9 -2.58 -0.16 -2.55
C LEU A 9 -2.81 -1.25 -3.60
N LYS A 10 -3.97 -1.90 -3.55
CA LYS A 10 -4.29 -2.99 -4.48
C LYS A 10 -4.31 -2.50 -5.92
N LYS A 11 -4.93 -1.35 -6.17
CA LYS A 11 -5.04 -0.76 -7.51
C LYS A 11 -3.66 -0.44 -8.09
N LEU A 12 -2.87 0.37 -7.40
CA LEU A 12 -1.54 0.79 -7.85
C LEU A 12 -0.59 -0.40 -8.03
N ARG A 13 -0.66 -1.40 -7.15
CA ARG A 13 0.13 -2.63 -7.27
C ARG A 13 -0.19 -3.36 -8.58
N ILE A 14 -1.47 -3.50 -8.91
CA ILE A 14 -1.92 -4.15 -10.16
C ILE A 14 -1.53 -3.31 -11.38
N GLU A 15 -1.67 -1.98 -11.32
CA GLU A 15 -1.26 -1.08 -12.41
C GLU A 15 0.23 -1.17 -12.71
N LYS A 16 1.07 -1.35 -11.68
CA LYS A 16 2.50 -1.63 -11.82
C LYS A 16 2.84 -3.08 -12.15
N SER A 17 1.84 -3.94 -12.35
CA SER A 17 2.01 -5.37 -12.63
C SER A 17 2.85 -6.12 -11.57
N LEU A 18 2.74 -5.68 -10.30
CA LEU A 18 3.45 -6.29 -9.18
C LEU A 18 2.60 -7.36 -8.50
N THR A 19 3.20 -8.51 -8.21
CA THR A 19 2.67 -9.47 -7.25
C THR A 19 2.87 -8.96 -5.82
N ILE A 20 2.11 -9.50 -4.86
CA ILE A 20 2.30 -9.20 -3.43
C ILE A 20 3.73 -9.55 -2.98
N LYS A 21 4.26 -10.67 -3.48
CA LYS A 21 5.63 -11.10 -3.23
C LYS A 21 6.68 -10.12 -3.74
N GLU A 22 6.48 -9.54 -4.93
CA GLU A 22 7.38 -8.52 -5.47
C GLU A 22 7.31 -7.23 -4.67
N LEU A 23 6.10 -6.76 -4.34
CA LEU A 23 5.94 -5.56 -3.52
C LEU A 23 6.55 -5.75 -2.11
N SER A 24 6.41 -6.94 -1.53
CA SER A 24 7.05 -7.34 -0.28
C SER A 24 8.58 -7.21 -0.35
N LYS A 25 9.19 -7.74 -1.43
CA LYS A 25 10.64 -7.62 -1.64
C LYS A 25 11.11 -6.18 -1.80
N ILE A 26 10.34 -5.34 -2.50
CA ILE A 26 10.69 -3.92 -2.74
C ILE A 26 10.60 -3.12 -1.44
N THR A 27 9.53 -3.32 -0.67
CA THR A 27 9.23 -2.51 0.53
C THR A 27 9.87 -3.05 1.81
N GLY A 28 10.28 -4.32 1.82
CA GLY A 28 10.66 -5.04 3.04
C GLY A 28 9.49 -5.33 3.98
N ILE A 29 8.25 -5.09 3.57
CA ILE A 29 7.03 -5.39 4.33
C ILE A 29 6.60 -6.81 3.99
N SER A 30 6.23 -7.61 5.00
CA SER A 30 5.85 -9.00 4.75
C SER A 30 4.60 -9.13 3.88
N GLU A 31 4.54 -10.17 3.06
CA GLU A 31 3.41 -10.48 2.17
C GLU A 31 2.07 -10.47 2.93
N ARG A 32 2.04 -11.12 4.11
CA ARG A 32 0.86 -11.14 4.99
C ARG A 32 0.39 -9.74 5.42
N VAL A 33 1.30 -8.81 5.66
CA VAL A 33 0.92 -7.44 6.04
C VAL A 33 0.32 -6.72 4.84
N ILE A 34 0.88 -6.89 3.65
CA ILE A 34 0.34 -6.31 2.41
C ILE A 34 -1.04 -6.87 2.11
N GLU A 35 -1.23 -8.19 2.18
CA GLU A 35 -2.54 -8.85 2.05
C GLU A 35 -3.56 -8.29 3.04
N ASN A 36 -3.20 -8.24 4.33
CA ASN A 36 -4.09 -7.73 5.37
C ASN A 36 -4.48 -6.26 5.15
N ILE A 37 -3.60 -5.45 4.54
CA ILE A 37 -3.93 -4.08 4.15
C ILE A 37 -4.97 -4.09 3.03
N GLU A 38 -4.70 -4.80 1.93
CA GLU A 38 -5.59 -4.84 0.76
C GLU A 38 -6.98 -5.38 1.09
N ASP A 39 -7.05 -6.34 2.00
CA ASP A 39 -8.29 -6.97 2.47
C ASP A 39 -8.95 -6.23 3.66
N GLN A 40 -8.37 -5.11 4.10
CA GLN A 40 -8.86 -4.29 5.23
C GLN A 40 -8.97 -5.06 6.57
N LEU A 41 -8.14 -6.10 6.75
CA LEU A 41 -8.11 -6.93 7.95
C LEU A 41 -7.32 -6.29 9.09
N THR A 42 -6.52 -5.26 8.79
CA THR A 42 -5.76 -4.51 9.78
C THR A 42 -5.87 -3.01 9.55
N SER A 43 -5.92 -2.25 10.63
CA SER A 43 -5.94 -0.79 10.62
C SER A 43 -4.72 -0.21 11.34
N ASN A 44 -4.56 1.11 11.29
CA ASN A 44 -3.57 1.88 12.07
C ASN A 44 -2.11 1.46 11.82
N HIS A 45 -1.59 1.78 10.63
CA HIS A 45 -0.23 1.42 10.24
C HIS A 45 0.72 2.59 10.47
N SER A 46 1.98 2.28 10.78
CA SER A 46 2.99 3.32 10.96
C SER A 46 3.19 4.12 9.67
N ILE A 47 3.48 5.41 9.84
CA ILE A 47 3.81 6.31 8.73
C ILE A 47 4.96 5.75 7.89
N ASP A 48 5.94 5.09 8.52
CA ASP A 48 7.04 4.42 7.82
C ASP A 48 6.56 3.35 6.82
N LYS A 49 5.58 2.52 7.18
CA LYS A 49 5.03 1.50 6.27
C LYS A 49 4.27 2.15 5.12
N ILE A 50 3.46 3.18 5.41
CA ILE A 50 2.71 3.92 4.41
C ILE A 50 3.67 4.61 3.43
N ALA A 51 4.74 5.23 3.93
CA ALA A 51 5.76 5.88 3.11
C ALA A 51 6.48 4.89 2.19
N LYS A 52 6.92 3.74 2.71
CA LYS A 52 7.57 2.68 1.91
C LYS A 52 6.66 2.14 0.81
N LEU A 53 5.37 1.96 1.09
CA LEU A 53 4.40 1.51 0.08
C LEU A 53 4.21 2.59 -0.99
N ALA A 54 4.04 3.85 -0.60
CA ALA A 54 3.89 4.95 -1.55
C ALA A 54 5.12 5.11 -2.45
N GLU A 55 6.33 5.03 -1.87
CA GLU A 55 7.60 5.08 -2.60
C GLU A 55 7.73 3.91 -3.59
N ALA A 56 7.46 2.67 -3.16
CA ALA A 56 7.49 1.50 -4.05
C ALA A 56 6.44 1.56 -5.17
N LEU A 57 5.34 2.26 -4.92
CA LEU A 57 4.27 2.50 -5.87
C LEU A 57 4.43 3.81 -6.64
N ASP A 58 5.55 4.52 -6.49
CA ASP A 58 5.89 5.74 -7.23
C ASP A 58 4.78 6.80 -7.17
N VAL A 59 4.20 6.96 -5.98
CA VAL A 59 3.16 7.96 -5.68
C VAL A 59 3.52 8.74 -4.42
N SER A 60 3.00 9.95 -4.29
CA SER A 60 3.17 10.70 -3.05
C SER A 60 2.37 10.06 -1.91
N VAL A 61 2.84 10.23 -0.66
CA VAL A 61 2.11 9.73 0.52
C VAL A 61 0.72 10.37 0.63
N ASP A 62 0.57 11.64 0.24
CA ASP A 62 -0.72 12.33 0.25
C ASP A 62 -1.69 11.69 -0.75
N ASP A 63 -1.25 11.47 -1.99
CA ASP A 63 -2.07 10.81 -3.02
C ASP A 63 -2.45 9.40 -2.60
N PHE A 64 -1.49 8.66 -2.04
CA PHE A 64 -1.69 7.29 -1.58
C PHE A 64 -2.75 7.19 -0.48
N VAL A 65 -2.84 8.17 0.41
CA VAL A 65 -3.70 8.13 1.60
C VAL A 65 -5.06 8.81 1.39
N ASN A 66 -5.10 9.91 0.63
CA ASN A 66 -6.24 10.82 0.60
C ASN A 66 -7.05 10.79 -0.71
N LYS A 67 -6.48 10.36 -1.83
CA LYS A 67 -7.20 10.32 -3.11
C LYS A 67 -7.91 8.98 -3.31
N ASP A 68 -9.07 9.01 -3.95
CA ASP A 68 -9.63 7.82 -4.60
C ASP A 68 -8.94 7.68 -5.96
N LEU A 69 -7.77 7.00 -5.98
CA LEU A 69 -6.98 6.86 -7.20
C LEU A 69 -7.64 5.91 -8.19
#